data_AF-A0A434TJE2-F1
#
_entry.id   AF-A0A434TJE2-F1
#
_cell.length_a   1.000
_cell.length_b   1.000
_cell.length_c   1.000
_cell.angle_alpha   90.00
_cell.angle_beta   90.00
_cell.angle_gamma   90.00
#
_symmetry.space_group_name_H-M   'P 1'
#
loop_
_entity.id
_entity.type
_entity.pdbx_description
1 polymer ?
#
loop_
_entity_poly.entity_id
_entity_poly.type
_entity_poly.pdbx_seq_one_letter_code
_entity_poly.pdbx_strand_id
1 'polypeptide(L)'
;MHPRFLEKVGGLHTLYEKLMAMKPHAGTPPPTKIPVSGVYLFSEGDEPLYVGRSNRLRERYFLHTRNGSRHNQASFAFRIAVQLLDLPAARYTKEGGRKEIALMEDFIREFAAAKTRIRNMNYRYV
;
A
#
# COMPACT_ATOMS: atom_id res chain seq x y z
N MET A 1 -18.11 -9.06 23.84
CA MET A 1 -17.65 -9.20 22.44
C MET A 1 -18.45 -10.34 21.80
N HIS A 2 -18.95 -10.20 20.56
CA HIS A 2 -19.86 -11.19 19.96
C HIS A 2 -19.13 -12.51 19.62
N PRO A 3 -19.69 -13.71 19.88
CA PRO A 3 -19.01 -15.00 19.66
C PRO A 3 -18.47 -15.22 18.24
N ARG A 4 -19.27 -14.87 17.22
CA ARG A 4 -18.81 -14.92 15.81
C ARG A 4 -17.60 -14.04 15.51
N PHE A 5 -17.48 -12.91 16.21
CA PHE A 5 -16.31 -12.04 16.06
C PHE A 5 -15.08 -12.69 16.71
N LEU A 6 -15.24 -13.23 17.93
CA LEU A 6 -14.19 -13.99 18.65
C LEU A 6 -13.63 -15.14 17.81
N GLU A 7 -14.50 -15.91 17.17
CA GLU A 7 -14.11 -16.98 16.23
C GLU A 7 -13.21 -16.46 15.10
N LYS A 8 -13.55 -15.30 14.51
CA LYS A 8 -12.77 -14.73 13.40
C LYS A 8 -11.47 -14.08 13.85
N VAL A 9 -11.42 -13.50 15.06
CA VAL A 9 -10.19 -12.88 15.56
C VAL A 9 -9.21 -13.87 16.17
N GLY A 10 -9.68 -15.04 16.61
CA GLY A 10 -8.83 -16.06 17.22
C GLY A 10 -7.67 -16.53 16.35
N GLY A 11 -7.82 -16.49 15.01
CA GLY A 11 -6.78 -16.85 14.05
C GLY A 11 -5.87 -15.71 13.59
N LEU A 12 -6.06 -14.47 14.07
CA LEU A 12 -5.33 -13.31 13.56
C LEU A 12 -3.83 -13.40 13.81
N HIS A 13 -3.41 -13.87 14.98
CA HIS A 13 -1.99 -13.99 15.29
C HIS A 13 -1.29 -14.98 14.33
N THR A 14 -1.90 -16.13 14.08
CA THR A 14 -1.38 -17.11 13.11
C THR A 14 -1.28 -16.53 11.69
N LEU A 15 -2.23 -15.67 11.27
CA LEU A 15 -2.15 -15.00 9.97
C LEU A 15 -1.01 -13.96 9.95
N TYR A 16 -0.81 -13.24 11.04
CA TYR A 16 0.33 -12.33 11.20
C TYR A 16 1.67 -13.07 11.11
N GLU A 17 1.83 -14.19 11.83
CA GLU A 17 3.04 -15.02 11.76
C GLU A 17 3.30 -15.50 10.32
N LYS A 18 2.25 -15.98 9.62
CA LYS A 18 2.36 -16.37 8.20
C LYS A 18 2.81 -15.22 7.31
N LEU A 19 2.28 -14.01 7.51
CA LEU A 19 2.66 -12.82 6.76
C LEU A 19 4.15 -12.47 6.96
N MET A 20 4.61 -12.51 8.21
CA MET A 20 5.99 -12.20 8.57
C MET A 20 6.98 -13.30 8.14
N ALA A 21 6.55 -14.56 8.14
CA ALA A 21 7.36 -15.71 7.71
C ALA A 21 7.46 -15.88 6.18
N MET A 22 6.57 -15.25 5.41
CA MET A 22 6.60 -15.30 3.94
C MET A 22 7.97 -14.87 3.38
N LYS A 23 8.42 -15.37 2.23
CA LYS A 23 9.55 -14.75 1.53
C LYS A 23 9.03 -13.51 0.77
N PRO A 24 9.52 -12.28 1.03
CA PRO A 24 8.98 -11.09 0.39
C PRO A 24 9.31 -11.05 -1.10
N HIS A 25 8.44 -10.41 -1.88
CA HIS A 25 8.76 -10.03 -3.25
C HIS A 25 9.37 -8.63 -3.24
N ALA A 26 10.61 -8.51 -3.71
CA ALA A 26 11.30 -7.22 -3.85
C ALA A 26 11.63 -6.98 -5.32
N GLY A 27 11.33 -5.77 -5.83
CA GLY A 27 11.63 -5.36 -7.21
C GLY A 27 10.90 -6.14 -8.31
N THR A 28 10.14 -7.18 -7.96
CA THR A 28 9.43 -8.07 -8.88
C THR A 28 8.00 -8.28 -8.43
N PRO A 29 7.03 -8.41 -9.36
CA PRO A 29 5.66 -8.68 -8.99
C PRO A 29 5.50 -10.07 -8.37
N PRO A 30 4.51 -10.26 -7.48
CA PRO A 30 4.13 -11.59 -7.03
C PRO A 30 3.70 -12.48 -8.21
N PRO A 31 3.83 -13.82 -8.08
CA PRO A 31 3.44 -14.76 -9.13
C PRO A 31 1.95 -14.67 -9.46
N THR A 32 1.51 -15.30 -10.54
CA THR A 32 0.09 -15.28 -10.94
C THR A 32 -0.81 -16.05 -9.99
N LYS A 33 -0.28 -17.09 -9.35
CA LYS A 33 -1.01 -17.95 -8.40
C LYS A 33 -0.72 -17.52 -6.95
N ILE A 34 -1.52 -16.59 -6.44
CA ILE A 34 -1.51 -16.12 -5.05
C ILE A 34 -2.95 -16.05 -4.52
N PRO A 35 -3.19 -15.88 -3.20
CA PRO A 35 -4.51 -15.59 -2.69
C PRO A 35 -5.14 -14.37 -3.39
N VAL A 36 -6.44 -14.47 -3.69
CA VAL A 36 -7.15 -13.42 -4.42
C VAL A 36 -7.32 -12.18 -3.53
N SER A 37 -7.77 -12.39 -2.30
CA SER A 37 -8.03 -11.35 -1.31
C SER A 37 -7.21 -11.59 -0.04
N GLY A 38 -7.00 -10.54 0.74
CA GLY A 38 -6.26 -10.64 1.99
C GLY A 38 -5.64 -9.32 2.44
N VAL A 39 -4.63 -9.45 3.29
CA VAL A 39 -3.82 -8.34 3.80
C VAL A 39 -2.48 -8.32 3.07
N TYR A 40 -1.96 -7.13 2.78
CA TYR A 40 -0.64 -6.95 2.21
C TYR A 40 0.17 -5.93 3.00
N LEU A 41 1.49 -6.09 2.92
CA LEU A 41 2.47 -5.24 3.60
C LEU A 41 3.57 -4.82 2.62
N PHE A 42 3.86 -3.52 2.60
CA PHE A 42 5.10 -2.96 2.06
C PHE A 42 6.04 -2.59 3.22
N SER A 43 7.30 -2.98 3.09
CA SER A 43 8.35 -2.79 4.11
C SER A 43 9.69 -2.45 3.48
N GLU A 44 10.55 -1.75 4.23
CA GLU A 44 11.96 -1.54 3.89
C GLU A 44 12.81 -2.35 4.85
N GLY A 45 13.51 -3.37 4.34
CA GLY A 45 14.14 -4.37 5.21
C GLY A 45 13.09 -5.03 6.11
N ASP A 46 13.31 -4.92 7.42
CA ASP A 46 12.42 -5.42 8.48
C ASP A 46 11.39 -4.38 8.96
N GLU A 47 11.42 -3.14 8.45
CA GLU A 47 10.54 -2.06 8.90
C GLU A 47 9.20 -2.06 8.13
N PRO A 48 8.06 -2.33 8.78
CA PRO A 48 6.74 -2.28 8.15
C PRO A 48 6.28 -0.83 7.97
N LEU A 49 6.09 -0.39 6.73
CA LEU A 49 5.74 1.01 6.43
C LEU A 49 4.30 1.21 5.99
N TYR A 50 3.71 0.22 5.32
CA TYR A 50 2.35 0.35 4.82
C TYR A 50 1.61 -0.97 4.73
N VAL A 51 0.53 -1.08 5.49
CA VAL A 51 -0.38 -2.22 5.47
C VAL A 51 -1.69 -1.84 4.77
N GLY A 52 -2.29 -2.79 4.08
CA GLY A 52 -3.63 -2.62 3.55
C GLY A 52 -4.32 -3.95 3.32
N ARG A 53 -5.61 -3.88 2.97
CA ARG A 53 -6.38 -5.04 2.51
C ARG A 53 -6.81 -4.88 1.07
N SER A 54 -7.00 -5.98 0.36
CA SER A 54 -7.49 -5.97 -1.02
C SER A 54 -8.34 -7.21 -1.28
N ASN A 55 -9.32 -7.09 -2.17
CA ASN A 55 -10.00 -8.24 -2.78
C ASN A 55 -9.28 -8.74 -4.04
N ARG A 56 -8.17 -8.09 -4.41
CA ARG A 56 -7.32 -8.39 -5.58
C ARG A 56 -5.87 -8.06 -5.24
N LEU A 57 -5.20 -8.93 -4.49
CA LEU A 57 -3.86 -8.68 -3.93
C LEU A 57 -2.82 -8.40 -5.02
N ARG A 58 -2.79 -9.22 -6.07
CA ARG A 58 -1.84 -9.06 -7.17
C ARG A 58 -2.05 -7.75 -7.94
N GLU A 59 -3.30 -7.39 -8.21
CA GLU A 59 -3.64 -6.11 -8.83
C GLU A 59 -3.19 -4.94 -7.93
N ARG A 60 -3.39 -5.06 -6.62
CA ARG A 60 -3.04 -4.02 -5.66
C ARG A 60 -1.54 -3.74 -5.62
N TYR A 61 -0.69 -4.76 -5.77
CA TYR A 61 0.74 -4.56 -5.97
C TYR A 61 1.02 -3.65 -7.17
N PHE A 62 0.42 -3.94 -8.34
CA PHE A 62 0.62 -3.12 -9.54
C PHE A 62 0.10 -1.70 -9.38
N LEU A 63 -1.05 -1.54 -8.72
CA LEU A 63 -1.62 -0.21 -8.48
C LEU A 63 -0.70 0.67 -7.61
N HIS A 64 0.12 0.10 -6.73
CA HIS A 64 1.10 0.88 -5.96
C HIS A 64 2.44 1.06 -6.66
N THR A 65 2.81 0.18 -7.59
CA THR A 65 4.18 0.15 -8.16
C THR A 65 4.28 0.62 -9.60
N ARG A 66 3.20 0.60 -10.40
CA ARG A 66 3.26 1.02 -11.82
C ARG A 66 3.41 2.53 -11.98
N ASN A 67 4.19 2.95 -12.98
CA ASN A 67 4.40 4.37 -13.27
C ASN A 67 3.08 5.05 -13.67
N GLY A 68 2.21 4.37 -14.41
CA GLY A 68 0.89 4.89 -14.80
C GLY A 68 -0.17 4.92 -13.70
N SER A 69 0.14 4.44 -12.49
CA SER A 69 -0.82 4.46 -11.39
C SER A 69 -1.13 5.89 -10.94
N ARG A 70 -2.43 6.15 -10.80
CA ARG A 70 -2.97 7.45 -10.41
C ARG A 70 -2.97 7.62 -8.88
N HIS A 71 -3.10 8.87 -8.43
CA HIS A 71 -3.13 9.25 -7.01
C HIS A 71 -4.22 8.54 -6.18
N ASN A 72 -5.34 8.14 -6.81
CA ASN A 72 -6.41 7.38 -6.15
C ASN A 72 -6.14 5.86 -6.08
N GLN A 73 -5.16 5.36 -6.82
CA GLN A 73 -4.77 3.96 -6.87
C GLN A 73 -3.56 3.69 -5.95
N ALA A 74 -2.50 4.50 -6.08
CA ALA A 74 -1.26 4.39 -5.31
C ALA A 74 -1.32 5.24 -4.02
N SER A 75 -2.25 4.89 -3.12
CA SER A 75 -2.49 5.68 -1.91
C SER A 75 -1.29 5.76 -0.98
N PHE A 76 -0.35 4.80 -1.03
CA PHE A 76 0.86 4.87 -0.23
C PHE A 76 1.84 5.91 -0.78
N ALA A 77 2.09 5.89 -2.10
CA ALA A 77 2.92 6.89 -2.78
C ALA A 77 2.38 8.31 -2.55
N PHE A 78 1.05 8.48 -2.56
CA PHE A 78 0.42 9.76 -2.25
C PHE A 78 0.77 10.25 -0.85
N ARG A 79 0.72 9.38 0.17
CA ARG A 79 1.04 9.74 1.56
C ARG A 79 2.51 10.13 1.72
N ILE A 80 3.42 9.39 1.08
CA ILE A 80 4.85 9.71 1.08
C ILE A 80 5.07 11.11 0.48
N ALA A 81 4.52 11.37 -0.71
CA ALA A 81 4.71 12.65 -1.39
C ALA A 81 4.13 13.83 -0.60
N VAL A 82 2.93 13.68 -0.02
CA VAL A 82 2.33 14.71 0.86
C VAL A 82 3.22 14.99 2.06
N GLN A 83 3.76 13.95 2.71
CA GLN A 83 4.61 14.10 3.87
C GLN A 83 5.96 14.77 3.53
N LEU A 84 6.57 14.42 2.39
CA LEU A 84 7.84 15.02 1.95
C LEU A 84 7.70 16.50 1.60
N LEU A 85 6.54 16.90 1.07
CA LEU A 85 6.24 18.28 0.70
C LEU A 85 5.61 19.09 1.84
N ASP A 86 5.52 18.52 3.04
CA ASP A 86 4.84 19.11 4.20
C ASP A 86 3.44 19.63 3.88
N LEU A 87 2.73 18.94 3.00
CA LEU A 87 1.39 19.32 2.58
C LEU A 87 0.37 18.90 3.64
N PRO A 88 -0.69 19.70 3.85
CA PRO A 88 -1.77 19.30 4.74
C PRO A 88 -2.41 18.00 4.23
N ALA A 89 -2.89 17.19 5.17
CA ALA A 89 -3.63 15.98 4.81
C ALA A 89 -4.78 16.33 3.86
N ALA A 90 -4.83 15.67 2.71
CA ALA A 90 -5.84 15.92 1.68
C ALA A 90 -7.24 15.80 2.30
N ARG A 91 -8.01 16.89 2.24
CA ARG A 91 -9.36 16.92 2.78
C ARG A 91 -10.31 16.19 1.84
N TYR A 92 -11.42 15.68 2.38
CA TYR A 92 -12.51 15.09 1.59
C TYR A 92 -13.41 16.16 0.93
N THR A 93 -12.88 17.37 0.72
CA THR A 93 -13.57 18.53 0.13
C THR A 93 -13.15 18.74 -1.32
N LYS A 94 -13.87 19.60 -2.06
CA LYS A 94 -13.49 19.98 -3.42
C LYS A 94 -12.16 20.75 -3.42
N GLU A 95 -12.05 21.75 -2.55
CA GLU A 95 -10.84 22.54 -2.30
C GLU A 95 -9.89 21.80 -1.36
N GLY A 96 -8.58 21.83 -1.66
CA GLY A 96 -7.54 21.10 -0.92
C GLY A 96 -7.65 19.57 -1.06
N GLY A 97 -8.42 19.10 -2.04
CA GLY A 97 -8.63 17.68 -2.30
C GLY A 97 -7.48 17.03 -3.04
N ARG A 98 -7.44 15.69 -3.06
CA ARG A 98 -6.37 14.93 -3.74
C ARG A 98 -6.14 15.31 -5.21
N LYS A 99 -7.17 15.79 -5.90
CA LYS A 99 -7.09 16.17 -7.31
C LYS A 99 -6.26 17.44 -7.50
N GLU A 100 -6.41 18.43 -6.63
CA GLU A 100 -5.65 19.69 -6.71
C GLU A 100 -4.18 19.46 -6.38
N ILE A 101 -3.92 18.71 -5.29
CA ILE A 101 -2.56 18.30 -4.93
C ILE A 101 -1.89 17.55 -6.10
N ALA A 102 -2.63 16.69 -6.80
CA ALA A 102 -2.11 15.92 -7.94
C ALA A 102 -1.73 16.75 -9.17
N LEU A 103 -2.09 18.04 -9.23
CA LEU A 103 -1.72 18.96 -10.30
C LEU A 103 -0.43 19.75 -10.00
N MET A 104 0.04 19.75 -8.75
CA MET A 104 1.26 20.47 -8.38
C MET A 104 2.48 19.78 -8.99
N GLU A 105 3.38 20.53 -9.63
CA GLU A 105 4.58 19.97 -10.28
C GLU A 105 5.49 19.24 -9.29
N ASP A 106 5.74 19.83 -8.12
CA ASP A 106 6.51 19.19 -7.06
C ASP A 106 5.86 17.89 -6.58
N PHE A 107 4.53 17.87 -6.44
CA PHE A 107 3.81 16.65 -6.09
C PHE A 107 3.96 15.57 -7.16
N ILE A 108 3.86 15.91 -8.45
CA ILE A 108 4.03 14.96 -9.55
C ILE A 108 5.41 14.30 -9.46
N ARG A 109 6.46 15.09 -9.22
CA ARG A 109 7.83 14.61 -9.04
C ARG A 109 7.95 13.67 -7.85
N GLU A 110 7.53 14.11 -6.66
CA GLU A 110 7.65 13.30 -5.44
C GLU A 110 6.76 12.05 -5.46
N PHE A 111 5.58 12.13 -6.08
CA PHE A 111 4.69 10.98 -6.27
C PHE A 111 5.30 9.94 -7.22
N ALA A 112 5.98 10.38 -8.28
CA ALA A 112 6.71 9.48 -9.17
C ALA A 112 7.90 8.81 -8.44
N ALA A 113 8.68 9.59 -7.68
CA ALA A 113 9.78 9.07 -6.86
C ALA A 113 9.29 8.06 -5.81
N ALA A 114 8.17 8.37 -5.13
CA ALA A 114 7.56 7.50 -4.14
C ALA A 114 7.09 6.15 -4.73
N LYS A 115 6.51 6.14 -5.95
CA LYS A 115 6.16 4.88 -6.64
C LYS A 115 7.40 4.04 -6.96
N THR A 116 8.50 4.68 -7.36
CA THR A 116 9.78 4.00 -7.59
C THR A 116 10.32 3.41 -6.30
N ARG A 117 10.29 4.15 -5.19
CA ARG A 117 10.65 3.66 -3.86
C ARG A 117 9.82 2.43 -3.48
N ILE A 118 8.50 2.51 -3.60
CA ILE A 118 7.58 1.41 -3.26
C ILE A 118 7.80 0.17 -4.13
N ARG A 119 8.15 0.32 -5.40
CA ARG A 119 8.50 -0.82 -6.27
C ARG A 119 9.69 -1.62 -5.74
N ASN A 120 10.62 -0.96 -5.06
CA ASN A 120 11.82 -1.58 -4.50
C ASN A 120 11.62 -2.10 -3.05
N MET A 121 10.46 -1.84 -2.45
CA MET A 121 10.12 -2.36 -1.13
C MET A 121 9.81 -3.87 -1.15
N ASN A 122 9.96 -4.49 0.01
CA ASN A 122 9.51 -5.84 0.27
C ASN A 122 7.97 -5.88 0.30
N TYR A 123 7.37 -6.69 -0.58
CA TYR A 123 5.93 -6.94 -0.62
C TYR A 123 5.59 -8.34 -0.07
N ARG A 124 4.73 -8.36 0.95
CA ARG A 124 4.20 -9.58 1.59
C ARG A 124 2.69 -9.59 1.54
N TYR A 125 2.09 -10.77 1.60
CA TYR A 125 0.64 -10.93 1.67
C TYR A 125 0.23 -12.20 2.41
N VAL A 126 -0.99 -12.21 2.94
CA VAL A 126 -1.65 -13.38 3.53
C VAL A 126 -3.15 -13.35 3.23
#